data_AF-A0A4Y2GJL4-F1
#
_entry.id   AF-A0A4Y2GJL4-F1
#
_cell.length_a   1.000
_cell.length_b   1.000
_cell.length_c   1.000
_cell.angle_alpha   90.00
_cell.angle_beta   90.00
_cell.angle_gamma   90.00
#
_symmetry.space_group_name_H-M   'P 1'
#
loop_
_entity.id
_entity.type
_entity.pdbx_description
1 polymer ?
#
loop_
_entity_poly.entity_id
_entity_poly.type
_entity_poly.pdbx_seq_one_letter_code
_entity_poly.pdbx_strand_id
1 'polypeptide(L)'
;MYPRRRMLTVFGDSQEAFLAHFQKRDETVSATSYTFTCNPTWVDILNVLEGPQRPEDRPDVVVRVFKMKLTELLDDITKRNLFGRVISYIYAIEIQKRGLPHAHILLTLDTYSKIRTKDDIDKYVSVELPDPIADPTLF
;
A
#
# COMPACT_ATOMS: atom_id res chain seq x y z
N MET A 1 -6.57 -21.96 19.55
CA MET A 1 -6.45 -22.18 18.10
C MET A 1 -7.65 -21.49 17.44
N TYR A 2 -7.53 -20.19 17.17
CA TYR A 2 -8.60 -19.39 16.56
C TYR A 2 -8.54 -19.51 15.02
N PRO A 3 -9.68 -19.59 14.33
CA PRO A 3 -9.70 -19.87 12.90
C PRO A 3 -9.15 -18.68 12.10
N ARG A 4 -8.17 -18.96 11.25
CA ARG A 4 -7.75 -18.10 10.13
C ARG A 4 -8.96 -17.82 9.23
N ARG A 5 -9.29 -16.55 8.94
CA ARG A 5 -9.93 -16.12 7.68
C ARG A 5 -10.09 -14.58 7.56
N ARG A 6 -9.56 -14.06 6.44
CA ARG A 6 -9.83 -12.79 5.72
C ARG A 6 -9.32 -11.52 6.42
N MET A 7 -8.11 -10.99 6.18
CA MET A 7 -7.29 -10.79 4.97
C MET A 7 -7.92 -9.80 3.98
N LEU A 8 -7.47 -8.55 4.04
CA LEU A 8 -7.51 -7.62 2.91
C LEU A 8 -6.10 -7.58 2.31
N THR A 9 -5.69 -8.67 1.67
CA THR A 9 -4.63 -8.61 0.64
C THR A 9 -5.25 -7.90 -0.54
N VAL A 10 -5.01 -6.61 -0.66
CA VAL A 10 -5.42 -5.89 -1.88
C VAL A 10 -4.51 -6.31 -3.05
N PHE A 11 -3.29 -6.81 -2.77
CA PHE A 11 -2.45 -7.51 -3.74
C PHE A 11 -1.75 -8.69 -3.09
N GLY A 12 -1.92 -9.89 -3.64
CA GLY A 12 -1.47 -11.18 -3.10
C GLY A 12 0.04 -11.40 -2.98
N ASP A 13 0.87 -10.37 -3.10
CA ASP A 13 2.31 -10.46 -3.04
C ASP A 13 2.82 -9.68 -1.82
N SER A 14 3.66 -10.35 -1.03
CA SER A 14 4.24 -9.86 0.21
C SER A 14 4.89 -8.47 0.06
N GLN A 15 4.75 -7.64 1.10
CA GLN A 15 5.41 -6.33 1.32
C GLN A 15 4.69 -5.03 0.87
N GLU A 16 3.36 -4.99 0.90
CA GLU A 16 2.65 -3.70 0.87
C GLU A 16 2.58 -3.09 2.29
N ALA A 17 3.47 -2.16 2.61
CA ALA A 17 3.43 -1.43 3.87
C ALA A 17 2.43 -0.27 3.79
N PHE A 18 1.14 -0.54 4.04
CA PHE A 18 0.14 0.49 4.27
C PHE A 18 0.33 1.12 5.66
N LEU A 19 1.17 2.15 5.78
CA LEU A 19 1.22 2.94 7.01
C LEU A 19 0.14 4.03 6.95
N ALA A 20 -0.98 3.80 7.63
CA ALA A 20 -2.02 4.79 7.82
C ALA A 20 -1.71 5.66 9.05
N HIS A 21 -1.18 6.87 8.88
CA HIS A 21 -1.08 7.81 9.99
C HIS A 21 -1.09 9.27 9.54
N PHE A 22 -2.21 9.97 9.78
CA PHE A 22 -2.28 11.36 10.27
C PHE A 22 -3.76 11.73 10.36
N GLN A 23 -4.28 11.94 11.57
CA GLN A 23 -5.67 12.37 11.76
C GLN A 23 -5.66 13.84 12.19
N LYS A 24 -5.80 14.76 11.23
CA LYS A 24 -6.17 16.13 11.59
C LYS A 24 -7.64 16.07 12.01
N ARG A 25 -7.92 16.20 13.31
CA ARG A 25 -9.29 16.31 13.82
C ARG A 25 -9.85 17.67 13.42
N ASP A 26 -10.45 17.72 12.25
CA ASP A 26 -11.54 18.64 11.98
C ASP A 26 -12.84 17.82 12.05
N GLU A 27 -13.83 18.30 12.80
CA GLU A 27 -15.11 17.61 12.99
C GLU A 27 -15.82 17.36 11.64
N THR A 28 -15.53 18.18 10.64
CA THR A 28 -16.17 18.13 9.32
C THR A 28 -15.44 17.24 8.32
N VAL A 29 -14.10 17.14 8.33
CA VAL A 29 -13.31 16.43 7.30
C VAL A 29 -12.28 15.49 7.93
N SER A 30 -12.31 14.19 7.58
CA SER A 30 -11.27 13.24 7.98
C SER A 30 -10.32 13.03 6.81
N ALA A 31 -9.09 13.51 6.97
CA ALA A 31 -8.01 13.20 6.06
C ALA A 31 -7.22 12.00 6.61
N THR A 32 -6.92 11.02 5.77
CA THR A 32 -6.16 9.81 6.11
C THR A 32 -5.02 9.66 5.11
N SER A 33 -3.78 9.60 5.62
CA SER A 33 -2.59 9.41 4.79
C SER A 33 -2.24 7.94 4.65
N TYR A 34 -1.85 7.51 3.46
CA TYR A 34 -1.38 6.17 3.12
C TYR A 34 -0.07 6.28 2.36
N THR A 35 0.87 5.37 2.62
CA THR A 35 2.09 5.22 1.81
C THR A 35 1.98 3.94 1.00
N PHE A 36 2.28 4.02 -0.29
CA PHE A 36 2.39 2.88 -1.20
C PHE A 36 3.84 2.79 -1.67
N THR A 37 4.50 1.66 -1.43
CA THR A 37 5.95 1.51 -1.67
C THR A 37 6.18 0.45 -2.73
N CYS A 38 7.05 0.72 -3.69
CA CYS A 38 7.41 -0.28 -4.70
C CYS A 38 8.10 -1.49 -4.07
N ASN A 39 7.64 -2.70 -4.41
CA ASN A 39 8.38 -3.92 -4.15
C ASN A 39 9.14 -4.36 -5.42
N PRO A 40 10.49 -4.40 -5.42
CA PRO A 40 11.28 -4.79 -6.58
C PRO A 40 11.14 -6.27 -6.95
N THR A 41 10.59 -7.11 -6.06
CA THR A 41 10.40 -8.54 -6.28
C THR A 41 9.04 -8.90 -6.88
N TRP A 42 8.20 -7.91 -7.22
CA TRP A 42 6.96 -8.18 -7.96
C TRP A 42 7.24 -8.97 -9.23
N VAL A 43 6.45 -10.01 -9.46
CA VAL A 43 6.61 -10.92 -10.61
C VAL A 43 6.52 -10.16 -11.95
N ASP A 44 5.73 -9.10 -12.01
CA ASP A 44 5.61 -8.21 -13.18
C ASP A 44 6.93 -7.49 -13.53
N ILE A 45 7.78 -7.23 -12.53
CA ILE A 45 9.12 -6.68 -12.75
C ILE A 45 10.04 -7.83 -13.18
N LEU A 46 10.07 -8.91 -12.40
CA LEU A 46 11.01 -10.03 -12.59
C LEU A 46 10.84 -10.72 -13.95
N ASN A 47 9.61 -10.83 -14.46
CA ASN A 47 9.32 -11.43 -15.76
C ASN A 47 9.84 -10.63 -16.96
N VAL A 48 10.17 -9.34 -16.77
CA VAL A 48 10.66 -8.45 -17.83
C VAL A 48 12.19 -8.33 -17.80
N LEU A 49 12.83 -8.73 -16.69
CA LEU A 49 14.29 -8.69 -16.59
C LEU A 49 14.93 -9.79 -17.43
N GLU A 50 16.02 -9.44 -18.10
CA GLU A 50 16.75 -10.36 -18.97
C GLU A 50 18.11 -10.73 -18.38
N GLY A 51 18.46 -12.01 -18.43
CA GLY A 51 19.76 -12.49 -17.96
C GLY A 51 20.04 -12.12 -16.50
N PRO A 52 21.22 -11.55 -16.18
CA PRO A 52 21.58 -11.19 -14.81
C PRO A 52 21.11 -9.78 -14.39
N GLN A 53 20.19 -9.15 -15.14
CA GLN A 53 19.66 -7.83 -14.77
C GLN A 53 18.95 -7.87 -13.42
N ARG A 54 19.15 -6.83 -12.61
CA ARG A 54 18.38 -6.61 -11.39
C ARG A 54 17.35 -5.50 -11.60
N PRO A 55 16.30 -5.41 -10.76
CA PRO A 55 15.33 -4.32 -10.80
C PRO A 55 15.99 -2.94 -10.76
N GLU A 56 17.07 -2.79 -9.99
CA GLU A 56 17.82 -1.53 -9.88
C GLU A 56 18.47 -1.10 -11.21
N ASP A 57 18.78 -2.05 -12.08
CA ASP A 57 19.41 -1.80 -13.37
C ASP A 57 18.37 -1.42 -14.45
N ARG A 58 17.07 -1.56 -14.15
CA ARG A 58 15.93 -1.30 -15.06
C ARG A 58 14.86 -0.39 -14.43
N PRO A 59 15.20 0.87 -14.11
CA PRO A 59 14.26 1.81 -13.48
C PRO A 59 13.03 2.10 -14.35
N ASP A 60 13.14 1.97 -15.67
CA ASP A 60 12.03 2.11 -16.61
C ASP A 60 10.94 1.05 -16.36
N VAL A 61 11.34 -0.19 -16.12
CA VAL A 61 10.42 -1.31 -15.82
C VAL A 61 9.79 -1.10 -14.45
N VAL A 62 10.62 -0.82 -13.44
CA VAL A 62 10.17 -0.60 -12.06
C VAL A 62 9.13 0.52 -11.98
N VAL A 63 9.42 1.69 -12.56
CA VAL A 63 8.49 2.83 -12.55
C VAL A 63 7.19 2.52 -13.30
N ARG A 64 7.27 1.78 -14.41
CA ARG A 64 6.08 1.39 -15.17
C ARG A 64 5.20 0.43 -14.38
N VAL A 65 5.77 -0.61 -13.76
CA VAL A 65 5.01 -1.56 -12.92
C VAL A 65 4.44 -0.85 -11.71
N PHE A 66 5.24 -0.04 -11.02
CA PHE A 66 4.77 0.77 -9.90
C PHE A 66 3.57 1.64 -10.26
N LYS A 67 3.63 2.35 -11.40
CA LYS A 67 2.51 3.18 -11.86
C LYS A 67 1.25 2.36 -12.14
N MET A 68 1.40 1.16 -12.72
CA MET A 68 0.26 0.26 -12.97
C MET A 68 -0.39 -0.18 -11.64
N LYS A 69 0.40 -0.66 -10.69
CA LYS A 69 -0.10 -1.07 -9.35
C LYS A 69 -0.70 0.09 -8.57
N LEU A 70 -0.07 1.26 -8.59
CA LEU A 70 -0.62 2.47 -7.95
C LEU A 70 -1.95 2.88 -8.57
N THR A 71 -2.10 2.78 -9.90
CA THR A 71 -3.36 3.09 -10.59
C THR A 71 -4.46 2.11 -10.17
N GLU A 72 -4.13 0.82 -10.07
CA GLU A 72 -5.06 -0.20 -9.62
C GLU A 72 -5.50 0.02 -8.17
N LEU A 73 -4.57 0.35 -7.28
CA LEU A 73 -4.87 0.73 -5.90
C LEU A 73 -5.80 1.96 -5.83
N LEU A 74 -5.54 3.00 -6.62
CA LEU A 74 -6.41 4.18 -6.67
C LEU A 74 -7.81 3.83 -7.18
N ASP A 75 -7.93 2.91 -8.14
CA ASP A 75 -9.21 2.40 -8.62
C ASP A 75 -9.95 1.61 -7.55
N ASP A 76 -9.27 0.77 -6.78
CA ASP A 76 -9.87 0.06 -5.64
C ASP A 76 -10.40 1.04 -4.59
N ILE A 77 -9.59 2.05 -4.26
CA ILE A 77 -9.95 3.09 -3.29
C ILE A 77 -11.16 3.90 -3.76
N THR A 78 -11.15 4.37 -5.01
CA THR A 78 -12.09 5.39 -5.49
C THR A 78 -13.30 4.84 -6.24
N LYS A 79 -13.13 3.74 -7.00
CA LYS A 79 -14.20 3.14 -7.81
C LYS A 79 -14.84 1.95 -7.12
N ARG A 80 -14.04 1.15 -6.40
CA ARG A 80 -14.53 -0.03 -5.67
C ARG A 80 -14.87 0.27 -4.21
N ASN A 81 -14.69 1.52 -3.77
CA ASN A 81 -15.01 2.01 -2.43
C ASN A 81 -14.35 1.16 -1.33
N LEU A 82 -13.07 0.80 -1.50
CA LEU A 82 -12.32 -0.02 -0.55
C LEU A 82 -12.44 0.50 0.90
N PHE A 83 -12.32 1.82 1.07
CA PHE A 83 -12.44 2.51 2.36
C PHE A 83 -13.78 3.25 2.52
N GLY A 84 -14.79 2.90 1.72
CA GLY A 84 -16.05 3.64 1.61
C GLY A 84 -15.94 4.82 0.64
N ARG A 85 -16.79 5.84 0.85
CA ARG A 85 -16.93 6.97 -0.08
C ARG A 85 -15.78 7.97 0.09
N VAL A 86 -14.96 8.08 -0.95
CA VAL A 86 -13.90 9.08 -1.06
C VAL A 86 -14.47 10.39 -1.61
N ILE A 87 -14.28 11.50 -0.89
CA ILE A 87 -14.64 12.85 -1.34
C ILE A 87 -13.56 13.39 -2.29
N SER A 88 -12.30 13.25 -1.91
CA SER A 88 -11.16 13.70 -2.70
C SER A 88 -9.89 12.95 -2.29
N TYR A 89 -8.89 12.92 -3.17
CA TYR A 89 -7.56 12.43 -2.84
C TYR A 89 -6.50 13.26 -3.56
N ILE A 90 -5.33 13.34 -2.94
CA ILE A 90 -4.10 13.86 -3.56
C ILE A 90 -2.98 12.86 -3.33
N TYR A 91 -2.02 12.77 -4.23
CA TYR A 91 -0.83 11.96 -3.99
C TYR A 91 0.42 12.59 -4.59
N ALA A 92 1.56 12.29 -4.00
CA ALA A 92 2.88 12.65 -4.48
C ALA A 92 3.73 11.40 -4.61
N ILE A 93 4.45 11.26 -5.73
CA ILE A 93 5.41 10.18 -5.94
C ILE A 93 6.80 10.74 -5.69
N GLU A 94 7.56 10.04 -4.86
CA GLU A 94 8.95 10.37 -4.52
C GLU A 94 9.82 9.16 -4.85
N ILE A 95 11.02 9.41 -5.37
CA ILE A 95 12.01 8.37 -5.61
C ILE A 95 13.06 8.46 -4.50
N GLN A 96 13.19 7.41 -3.70
CA GLN A 96 14.17 7.40 -2.60
C GLN A 96 15.60 7.30 -3.13
N LYS A 97 16.59 7.54 -2.25
CA LYS A 97 18.02 7.37 -2.57
C LYS A 97 18.39 5.97 -3.09
N ARG A 98 17.56 4.95 -2.82
CA ARG A 98 17.71 3.58 -3.33
C ARG A 98 17.00 3.34 -4.68
N GLY A 99 16.48 4.38 -5.32
CA GLY A 99 15.92 4.35 -6.67
C GLY A 99 14.48 3.85 -6.77
N LEU A 100 13.91 3.26 -5.71
CA LEU A 100 12.54 2.77 -5.74
C LEU A 100 11.54 3.90 -5.50
N PRO A 101 10.44 3.95 -6.28
CA PRO A 101 9.38 4.92 -6.07
C PRO A 101 8.50 4.54 -4.87
N HIS A 102 8.03 5.54 -4.15
CA HIS A 102 6.92 5.44 -3.21
C HIS A 102 5.94 6.59 -3.44
N ALA A 103 4.67 6.34 -3.16
CA ALA A 103 3.61 7.34 -3.23
C ALA A 103 3.09 7.63 -1.83
N HIS A 104 2.99 8.91 -1.50
CA HIS A 104 2.23 9.38 -0.35
C HIS A 104 0.85 9.82 -0.85
N ILE A 105 -0.21 9.23 -0.31
CA ILE A 105 -1.58 9.42 -0.75
C ILE A 105 -2.37 9.97 0.44
N LEU A 106 -2.99 11.12 0.28
CA LEU A 106 -3.92 11.68 1.26
C LEU A 106 -5.35 11.51 0.76
N LEU A 107 -6.15 10.74 1.48
CA LEU A 107 -7.56 10.52 1.21
C LEU A 107 -8.42 11.39 2.11
N THR A 108 -9.46 11.98 1.55
CA THR A 108 -10.55 12.62 2.30
C THR A 108 -11.80 11.76 2.18
N LEU A 109 -12.24 11.19 3.30
CA LEU A 109 -13.41 10.30 3.35
C LEU A 109 -14.65 11.07 3.79
N ASP A 110 -15.81 10.64 3.29
CA ASP A 110 -17.11 11.11 3.77
C ASP A 110 -17.29 10.83 5.27
N THR A 111 -18.11 11.63 5.96
CA THR A 111 -18.45 11.54 7.38
C THR A 111 -18.90 10.15 7.84
N TYR A 112 -19.59 9.39 7.00
CA TYR A 112 -20.03 8.03 7.30
C TYR A 112 -18.94 6.97 7.02
N SER A 113 -17.98 7.29 6.17
CA SER A 113 -16.85 6.42 5.80
C SER A 113 -15.58 6.68 6.63
N LYS A 114 -15.63 7.61 7.60
CA LYS A 114 -14.47 7.96 8.43
C LYS A 114 -13.99 6.77 9.26
N ILE A 115 -12.72 6.41 9.11
CA ILE A 115 -12.01 5.47 9.99
C ILE A 115 -11.75 6.19 11.33
N ARG A 116 -12.50 5.82 12.38
CA ARG A 116 -12.46 6.52 13.68
C ARG A 116 -11.99 5.62 14.81
N THR A 117 -12.35 4.34 14.75
CA THR A 117 -12.15 3.41 15.84
C THR A 117 -11.00 2.46 15.53
N LYS A 118 -10.47 1.82 16.59
CA LYS A 118 -9.52 0.73 16.43
C LYS A 118 -10.11 -0.39 15.57
N ASP A 119 -11.36 -0.75 15.80
CA ASP A 119 -12.05 -1.79 15.02
C ASP A 119 -12.17 -1.41 13.54
N ASP A 120 -12.27 -0.13 13.20
CA ASP A 120 -12.23 0.32 11.80
C ASP A 120 -10.83 0.16 11.20
N ILE A 121 -9.78 0.46 11.96
CA ILE A 121 -8.40 0.26 11.53
C ILE A 121 -8.12 -1.24 11.32
N ASP A 122 -8.52 -2.08 12.26
CA ASP A 122 -8.29 -3.53 12.24
C ASP A 122 -9.00 -4.22 11.05
N LYS A 123 -10.04 -3.59 10.45
CA LYS A 123 -10.67 -4.08 9.20
C LYS A 123 -9.75 -3.96 7.98
N TYR A 124 -8.86 -2.98 7.99
CA TYR A 124 -8.08 -2.56 6.81
C TYR A 124 -6.58 -2.75 6.98
N VAL A 125 -6.09 -2.73 8.21
CA VAL A 125 -4.66 -2.80 8.54
C VAL A 125 -4.42 -4.01 9.42
N SER A 126 -3.52 -4.88 8.96
CA SER A 126 -3.00 -6.00 9.74
C SER A 126 -1.49 -6.02 9.64
N VAL A 127 -0.81 -6.44 10.71
CA VAL A 127 0.65 -6.63 10.70
C VAL A 127 0.96 -8.10 10.93
N GLU A 128 1.86 -8.64 10.12
CA GLU A 128 2.46 -9.95 10.37
C GLU A 128 3.80 -9.72 11.07
N LEU A 129 4.00 -10.40 12.19
CA LEU A 129 5.32 -10.46 12.82
C LEU A 129 6.16 -11.51 12.10
N PRO A 130 7.44 -11.24 11.83
CA PRO A 130 8.29 -12.23 11.18
C PRO A 130 8.38 -13.50 12.05
N ASP A 131 8.49 -14.67 11.42
CA ASP A 131 8.64 -15.92 12.15
C ASP A 131 10.15 -16.13 12.44
N PRO A 132 10.58 -16.30 13.71
CA PRO A 132 12.01 -16.44 14.03
C PRO A 132 12.70 -17.64 13.36
N ILE A 133 11.93 -18.65 12.96
CA ILE A 133 12.42 -19.87 12.33
C ILE A 133 12.34 -19.76 10.80
N ALA A 134 11.23 -19.25 10.26
CA ALA A 134 11.05 -19.12 8.81
C ALA A 134 11.78 -17.90 8.22
N ASP A 135 11.90 -16.82 9.01
CA ASP A 135 12.49 -15.54 8.63
C ASP A 135 13.66 -15.14 9.56
N PRO A 136 14.71 -15.98 9.71
CA PRO A 136 15.78 -15.75 10.67
C PRO A 136 16.63 -14.49 10.38
N THR A 137 16.50 -13.91 9.18
CA THR A 137 17.19 -12.68 8.79
C THR A 137 16.48 -11.40 9.25
N LEU A 138 15.26 -11.51 9.79
CA LEU A 138 14.45 -10.39 10.28
C LEU A 138 14.54 -10.20 11.81
N PHE A 139 15.40 -10.96 12.49
CA PHE A 139 15.64 -10.92 13.95
C PHE A 139 17.10 -10.64 14.32
#